data_AF-A0A1T4X529-F1
#
_entry.id   AF-A0A1T4X529-F1
#
_cell.length_a   1.000
_cell.length_b   1.000
_cell.length_c   1.000
_cell.angle_alpha   90.00
_cell.angle_beta   90.00
_cell.angle_gamma   90.00
#
_symmetry.space_group_name_H-M   'P 1'
#
loop_
_entity.id
_entity.type
_entity.pdbx_description
1 polymer ?
#
loop_
_entity_poly.entity_id
_entity_poly.type
_entity_poly.pdbx_seq_one_letter_code
_entity_poly.pdbx_strand_id
1 'polypeptide(L)'
;MKPLKQQLSRSTEKERQEITVLAQSRPTVKNYNVAVKEWNQQIIFLRKILPGCAEKSYGIQVARLAGLPENVIARAREVLRQLEAGHQPAESVKEVPVATSVPAKTRKKAISDEDAGHVSLFG
;
A
#
# COMPACT_ATOMS: atom_id res chain seq x y z
N MET A 1 47.78 6.30 0.86
CA MET A 1 46.78 5.96 1.89
C MET A 1 45.69 7.03 1.86
N LYS A 2 44.56 6.77 1.20
CA LYS A 2 43.40 7.69 1.16
C LYS A 2 42.50 7.40 2.38
N PRO A 3 41.90 8.41 3.05
CA PRO A 3 41.28 8.21 4.34
C PRO A 3 39.93 7.48 4.25
N LEU A 4 39.66 6.64 5.24
CA LEU A 4 38.52 5.74 5.46
C LEU A 4 37.11 6.36 5.39
N LYS A 5 36.96 7.65 5.05
CA LYS A 5 35.65 8.33 4.97
C LYS A 5 34.83 7.97 3.72
N GLN A 6 35.41 7.22 2.79
CA GLN A 6 34.71 6.80 1.57
C GLN A 6 33.97 5.47 1.71
N GLN A 7 34.13 4.76 2.84
CA GLN A 7 33.51 3.43 3.03
C GLN A 7 32.20 3.43 3.84
N LEU A 8 31.75 4.58 4.37
CA LEU A 8 30.51 4.66 5.16
C LEU A 8 29.32 5.30 4.42
N SER A 9 29.32 5.28 3.08
CA SER A 9 28.21 5.83 2.28
C SER A 9 27.41 4.79 1.50
N ARG A 10 27.62 3.49 1.74
CA ARG A 10 26.83 2.42 1.10
C ARG A 10 25.52 2.07 1.85
N SER A 11 25.25 2.61 3.04
CA SER A 11 24.14 2.13 3.90
C SER A 11 22.83 2.92 3.82
N THR A 12 22.59 3.70 2.78
CA THR A 12 21.24 4.28 2.55
C THR A 12 20.72 3.93 1.17
N GLU A 13 20.69 2.64 0.84
CA GLU A 13 19.77 2.11 -0.17
C GLU A 13 18.35 2.23 0.39
N LYS A 14 17.86 3.47 0.40
CA LYS A 14 16.46 3.80 0.60
C LYS A 14 15.75 3.19 -0.60
N GLU A 15 14.95 2.15 -0.39
CA GLU A 15 14.11 1.52 -1.41
C GLU A 15 13.23 2.61 -2.04
N ARG A 16 13.63 3.10 -3.22
CA ARG A 16 12.95 4.20 -3.89
C ARG A 16 12.08 3.62 -4.98
N GLN A 17 10.77 3.85 -4.84
CA GLN A 17 9.83 3.59 -5.90
C GLN A 17 10.31 4.34 -7.15
N GLU A 18 10.39 3.67 -8.29
CA GLU A 18 11.10 4.14 -9.49
C GLU A 18 10.74 5.59 -9.88
N ILE A 19 9.46 5.93 -9.82
CA ILE A 19 8.93 7.27 -10.16
C ILE A 19 9.41 8.35 -9.17
N THR A 20 9.61 7.98 -7.91
CA THR A 20 10.07 8.88 -6.84
C THR A 20 11.48 9.43 -7.12
N VAL A 21 12.26 8.73 -7.97
CA VAL A 21 13.61 9.17 -8.36
C VAL A 21 13.58 10.39 -9.28
N LEU A 22 12.50 10.58 -10.04
CA LEU A 22 12.38 11.69 -11.00
C LEU A 22 12.48 13.08 -10.35
N ALA A 23 12.05 13.23 -9.11
CA ALA A 23 12.18 14.49 -8.37
C ALA A 23 13.64 14.92 -8.13
N GLN A 24 14.62 14.03 -8.30
CA GLN A 24 16.04 14.39 -8.21
C GLN A 24 16.63 14.87 -9.52
N SER A 25 16.12 14.41 -10.66
CA SER A 25 16.64 14.79 -11.98
C SER A 25 15.86 15.95 -12.61
N ARG A 26 14.67 16.27 -12.10
CA ARG A 26 13.80 17.33 -12.62
C ARG A 26 13.44 18.36 -11.53
N PRO A 27 13.90 19.61 -11.64
CA PRO A 27 13.69 20.63 -10.61
C PRO A 27 12.22 21.07 -10.45
N THR A 28 11.38 20.81 -11.44
CA THR A 28 9.93 21.09 -11.41
C THR A 28 9.09 19.97 -10.78
N VAL A 29 9.69 18.81 -10.50
CA VAL A 29 8.99 17.64 -9.95
C VAL A 29 9.19 17.58 -8.44
N LYS A 30 8.09 17.39 -7.69
CA LYS A 30 8.09 17.27 -6.22
C LYS A 30 7.31 16.03 -5.81
N ASN A 31 7.87 15.27 -4.87
CA ASN A 31 7.19 14.14 -4.27
C ASN A 31 6.34 14.58 -3.08
N TYR A 32 5.15 13.99 -2.96
CA TYR A 32 4.27 14.12 -1.82
C TYR A 32 3.71 12.74 -1.45
N ASN A 33 3.34 12.56 -0.18
CA ASN A 33 2.75 11.33 0.33
C ASN A 33 1.59 11.63 1.28
N VAL A 34 0.76 10.62 1.55
CA VAL A 34 -0.33 10.69 2.52
C VAL A 34 0.20 10.26 3.89
N ALA A 35 -0.07 11.06 4.92
CA ALA A 35 0.32 10.74 6.29
C ALA A 35 -0.45 9.54 6.83
N VAL A 36 0.28 8.58 7.38
CA VAL A 36 -0.23 7.34 7.97
C VAL A 36 0.26 7.24 9.41
N LYS A 37 -0.63 6.82 10.32
CA LYS A 37 -0.26 6.44 11.69
C LYS A 37 -0.43 4.93 11.87
N GLU A 38 0.62 4.28 12.37
CA GLU A 38 0.60 2.85 12.72
C GLU A 38 0.22 2.69 14.19
N TRP A 39 -0.75 1.80 14.49
CA TRP A 39 -1.19 1.49 15.84
C TRP A 39 -1.70 0.05 15.91
N ASN A 40 -1.18 -0.78 16.83
CA ASN A 40 -1.62 -2.18 17.03
C ASN A 40 -1.81 -2.99 15.73
N GLN A 41 -0.81 -2.95 14.84
CA GLN A 41 -0.85 -3.61 13.52
C GLN A 41 -1.94 -3.09 12.56
N GLN A 42 -2.61 -2.00 12.89
CA GLN A 42 -3.52 -1.24 12.05
C GLN A 42 -2.87 0.04 11.56
N ILE A 43 -3.40 0.57 10.46
CA ILE A 43 -2.99 1.85 9.90
C ILE A 43 -4.18 2.80 9.88
N ILE A 44 -3.92 4.07 10.15
CA ILE A 44 -4.90 5.14 10.10
C ILE A 44 -4.39 6.18 9.11
N PHE A 45 -5.14 6.39 8.02
CA PHE A 45 -4.85 7.46 7.07
C PHE A 45 -5.33 8.79 7.65
N LEU A 46 -4.39 9.71 7.88
CA LEU A 46 -4.68 10.99 8.53
C LEU A 46 -5.30 12.04 7.60
N ARG A 47 -5.59 11.68 6.34
CA ARG A 47 -6.09 12.57 5.27
C ARG A 47 -5.25 13.85 5.10
N LYS A 48 -3.96 13.77 5.44
CA LYS A 48 -3.00 14.88 5.36
C LYS A 48 -1.94 14.54 4.32
N ILE A 49 -1.61 15.50 3.47
CA ILE A 49 -0.51 15.38 2.50
C ILE A 49 0.77 15.95 3.13
N LEU A 50 1.87 15.22 3.00
CA LEU A 50 3.20 15.60 3.48
C LEU A 50 4.18 15.67 2.30
N PRO A 51 5.15 16.60 2.33
CA PRO A 51 6.22 16.62 1.34
C PRO A 51 7.10 15.38 1.48
N GLY A 52 7.67 14.94 0.35
CA GLY A 52 8.56 13.78 0.27
C GLY A 52 7.85 12.48 -0.11
N CYS A 53 8.61 11.40 -0.03
CA CYS A 53 8.20 10.06 -0.49
C CYS A 53 7.62 9.26 0.67
N ALA A 54 6.73 8.31 0.38
CA ALA A 54 6.29 7.35 1.38
C ALA A 54 7.50 6.50 1.86
N GLU A 55 7.52 6.20 3.17
CA GLU A 55 8.56 5.36 3.77
C GLU A 55 8.28 3.87 3.56
N LYS A 56 7.01 3.47 3.57
CA LYS A 56 6.56 2.07 3.48
C LYS A 56 5.38 1.92 2.55
N SER A 57 5.22 0.72 2.00
CA SER A 57 4.06 0.31 1.23
C SER A 57 3.02 -0.36 2.14
N TYR A 58 1.76 0.04 2.02
CA TYR A 58 0.67 -0.40 2.90
C TYR A 58 -0.36 -1.33 2.22
N GLY A 59 0.04 -2.00 1.13
CA GLY A 59 -0.87 -2.79 0.29
C GLY A 59 -1.60 -3.91 1.04
N ILE A 60 -0.90 -4.70 1.85
CA ILE A 60 -1.50 -5.79 2.64
C ILE A 60 -2.50 -5.24 3.67
N GLN A 61 -2.18 -4.09 4.26
CA GLN A 61 -3.03 -3.43 5.24
C GLN A 61 -4.30 -2.87 4.59
N VAL A 62 -4.20 -2.29 3.38
CA VAL A 62 -5.34 -1.83 2.59
C VAL A 62 -6.21 -3.01 2.16
N ALA A 63 -5.62 -4.12 1.71
CA ALA A 63 -6.35 -5.35 1.37
C ALA A 63 -7.18 -5.88 2.56
N ARG A 64 -6.59 -5.88 3.76
CA ARG A 64 -7.32 -6.26 4.98
C ARG A 64 -8.45 -5.28 5.30
N LEU A 65 -8.24 -3.97 5.13
CA LEU A 65 -9.30 -2.97 5.31
C LEU A 65 -10.43 -3.11 4.27
N ALA A 66 -10.11 -3.55 3.06
CA ALA A 66 -11.08 -3.87 2.01
C ALA A 66 -11.85 -5.18 2.26
N GLY A 67 -11.52 -5.92 3.32
CA GLY A 67 -12.20 -7.15 3.69
C GLY A 67 -11.78 -8.37 2.88
N LEU A 68 -10.55 -8.39 2.34
CA LEU A 68 -10.03 -9.59 1.69
C LEU A 68 -9.92 -10.76 2.68
N PRO A 69 -10.14 -12.01 2.24
CA PRO A 69 -10.04 -13.19 3.08
C PRO A 69 -8.69 -13.34 3.79
N GLU A 70 -8.69 -13.81 5.05
CA GLU A 70 -7.45 -13.90 5.85
C GLU A 70 -6.43 -14.89 5.26
N ASN A 71 -6.86 -15.93 4.55
CA ASN A 71 -5.95 -16.83 3.83
C ASN A 71 -5.17 -16.11 2.72
N VAL A 72 -5.80 -15.15 2.02
CA VAL A 72 -5.15 -14.31 1.02
C VAL A 72 -4.14 -13.37 1.69
N ILE A 73 -4.54 -12.73 2.79
CA ILE A 73 -3.66 -11.85 3.57
C ILE A 73 -2.44 -12.62 4.12
N ALA A 74 -2.64 -13.82 4.64
CA ALA A 74 -1.58 -14.68 5.15
C ALA A 74 -0.58 -15.06 4.05
N ARG A 75 -1.08 -15.48 2.87
CA ARG A 75 -0.21 -15.81 1.73
C ARG A 75 0.56 -14.58 1.24
N ALA A 76 -0.08 -13.41 1.17
CA ALA A 76 0.59 -12.18 0.77
C ALA A 76 1.76 -11.82 1.70
N ARG A 77 1.61 -12.02 3.02
CA ARG A 77 2.70 -11.82 3.99
C ARG A 77 3.83 -12.83 3.79
N GLU A 78 3.52 -14.09 3.52
CA GLU A 78 4.52 -15.12 3.26
C GLU A 78 5.34 -14.78 2.00
N VAL A 79 4.68 -14.39 0.91
CA VAL A 79 5.34 -13.98 -0.33
C VAL A 79 6.18 -12.72 -0.12
N LEU A 80 5.68 -11.72 0.61
CA LEU A 80 6.45 -10.53 0.96
C LEU A 80 7.76 -10.90 1.68
N ARG A 81 7.69 -11.79 2.67
CA ARG A 81 8.87 -12.28 3.39
C ARG A 81 9.88 -12.97 2.47
N GLN A 82 9.41 -13.70 1.46
CA GLN A 82 10.28 -14.35 0.47
C GLN A 82 10.98 -13.31 -0.42
N LEU A 83 10.23 -12.32 -0.91
CA LEU A 83 10.76 -11.23 -1.74
C LEU A 83 11.79 -10.37 -0.97
N GLU A 84 11.50 -10.00 0.27
CA GLU A 84 12.42 -9.26 1.15
C GLU A 84 13.69 -10.06 1.47
N ALA A 85 13.59 -11.40 1.52
CA ALA A 85 14.73 -12.28 1.68
C ALA A 85 15.54 -12.50 0.38
N GLY A 86 15.25 -11.75 -0.69
CA GLY A 86 15.94 -11.85 -1.99
C GLY A 86 15.63 -13.13 -2.76
N HIS A 87 14.61 -13.89 -2.36
CA HIS A 87 14.18 -15.07 -3.10
C HIS A 87 13.23 -14.63 -4.21
N GLN A 88 13.60 -14.89 -5.47
CA GLN A 88 12.62 -14.83 -6.55
C GLN A 88 11.55 -15.87 -6.27
N PRO A 89 10.26 -15.50 -6.35
CA PRO A 89 9.19 -16.44 -6.07
C PRO A 89 9.27 -17.55 -7.12
N ALA A 90 9.67 -18.74 -6.69
CA ALA A 90 9.64 -19.92 -7.55
C ALA A 90 8.21 -20.08 -8.08
N GLU A 91 8.09 -20.15 -9.40
CA GLU A 91 6.84 -20.31 -10.16
C GLU A 91 6.05 -21.53 -9.67
N SER A 92 5.28 -21.35 -8.62
CA SER A 92 4.25 -22.28 -8.16
C SER A 92 3.21 -21.44 -7.43
N VAL A 93 2.43 -20.72 -8.23
CA VAL A 93 1.18 -20.15 -7.77
C VAL A 93 0.29 -21.33 -7.42
N LYS A 94 0.36 -21.81 -6.17
CA LYS A 94 -0.69 -22.67 -5.63
C LYS A 94 -1.96 -21.84 -5.68
N GLU A 95 -2.91 -22.24 -6.52
CA GLU A 95 -4.19 -21.58 -6.65
C GLU A 95 -4.77 -21.37 -5.25
N VAL A 96 -4.93 -20.10 -4.87
CA VAL A 96 -5.69 -19.78 -3.67
C VAL A 96 -7.13 -20.06 -4.05
N PRO A 97 -7.86 -20.94 -3.34
CA PRO A 97 -9.26 -21.18 -3.65
C PRO A 97 -9.96 -19.83 -3.60
N VAL A 98 -10.43 -19.38 -4.76
CA VAL A 98 -11.19 -18.15 -4.90
C VAL A 98 -12.45 -18.37 -4.08
N ALA A 99 -12.49 -17.82 -2.87
CA ALA A 99 -13.70 -17.77 -2.08
C ALA A 99 -14.64 -16.77 -2.78
N THR A 100 -15.41 -17.27 -3.75
CA THR A 100 -16.62 -16.64 -4.27
C THR A 100 -17.65 -16.60 -3.16
N SER A 101 -17.49 -15.71 -2.20
CA SER A 101 -18.56 -15.19 -1.35
C SER A 101 -17.96 -14.17 -0.39
N VAL A 102 -17.97 -12.90 -0.78
CA VAL A 102 -18.26 -11.88 0.22
C VAL A 102 -19.78 -11.98 0.42
N PRO A 103 -20.30 -12.52 1.54
CA PRO A 103 -21.71 -12.33 1.82
C PRO A 103 -21.87 -10.84 2.09
N ALA A 104 -22.47 -10.13 1.14
CA ALA A 104 -22.98 -8.79 1.38
C ALA A 104 -23.92 -8.90 2.60
N LYS A 105 -23.46 -8.45 3.77
CA LYS A 105 -24.33 -8.31 4.94
C LYS A 105 -25.38 -7.27 4.56
N THR A 106 -26.56 -7.75 4.17
CA THR A 106 -27.77 -6.95 3.99
C THR A 106 -28.06 -6.25 5.32
N ARG A 107 -27.67 -4.98 5.43
CA ARG A 107 -28.25 -4.10 6.45
C ARG A 107 -29.68 -3.81 6.03
N LYS A 108 -30.64 -4.56 6.55
CA LYS A 108 -32.05 -4.15 6.53
C LYS A 108 -32.24 -3.03 7.56
N LYS A 109 -32.48 -1.80 7.10
CA LYS A 109 -33.55 -0.94 7.64
C LYS A 109 -33.87 0.19 6.66
N ALA A 110 -35.17 0.34 6.43
CA ALA A 110 -35.82 1.24 5.47
C ALA A 110 -35.43 2.71 5.67
N ILE A 111 -35.19 3.41 4.57
CA ILE A 111 -35.32 4.86 4.44
C ILE A 111 -36.26 5.08 3.27
N SER A 112 -37.33 5.81 3.58
CA SER A 112 -38.50 6.12 2.77
C SER A 112 -38.16 6.82 1.46
N ASP A 113 -38.95 6.50 0.43
CA ASP A 113 -39.02 7.19 -0.85
C ASP A 113 -39.41 8.66 -0.63
N GLU A 114 -38.46 9.58 -0.65
CA GLU A 114 -38.56 10.98 -1.13
C GLU A 114 -37.14 11.57 -1.10
N ASP A 115 -36.44 11.55 -2.24
CA ASP A 115 -35.41 12.53 -2.66
C ASP A 115 -34.66 11.99 -3.90
N ALA A 116 -35.39 11.93 -5.02
CA ALA A 116 -34.79 11.83 -6.34
C ALA A 116 -34.10 13.17 -6.66
N GLY A 117 -32.84 13.31 -6.26
CA GLY A 117 -32.06 14.54 -6.42
C GLY A 117 -30.62 14.27 -6.88
N HIS A 118 -30.48 13.91 -8.16
CA HIS A 118 -29.38 14.34 -9.03
C HIS A 118 -27.93 14.11 -8.55
N VAL A 119 -27.30 13.02 -9.00
CA VAL A 119 -25.83 12.89 -9.02
C VAL A 119 -25.37 12.73 -10.47
N SER A 120 -24.82 13.81 -11.03
CA SER A 120 -23.94 13.75 -12.21
C SER A 120 -22.76 14.68 -11.95
N LEU A 121 -21.59 14.08 -11.65
CA LEU A 121 -20.31 14.80 -11.49
C LEU A 121 -19.18 14.14 -12.30
N PHE A 122 -19.53 13.47 -13.40
CA PHE A 122 -18.56 13.07 -14.42
C PHE A 122 -19.14 13.40 -15.78
N GLY A 123 -18.96 14.66 -16.17
CA GLY A 123 -18.89 15.09 -17.57
C GLY A 123 -17.43 15.32 -17.92
#